data_AF-A0A3N5R6L1-F1
#
_entry.id   AF-A0A3N5R6L1-F1
#
_cell.length_a   1.000
_cell.length_b   1.000
_cell.length_c   1.000
_cell.angle_alpha   90.00
_cell.angle_beta   90.00
_cell.angle_gamma   90.00
#
_symmetry.space_group_name_H-M   'P 1'
#
loop_
_entity.id
_entity.type
_entity.pdbx_description
1 polymer ?
#
loop_
_entity_poly.entity_id
_entity_poly.type
_entity_poly.pdbx_seq_one_letter_code
_entity_poly.pdbx_strand_id
1 'polypeptide(L)' 'RHGIEPVIEEFPISRVNEAIAHLAAGKARYRIVLSNDFK' A
#
# COMPACT_ATOMS: atom_id res chain seq x y z
N ARG A 1 14.69 -11.02 -18.72
CA ARG A 1 13.94 -10.21 -17.71
C ARG A 1 14.49 -10.59 -16.34
N HIS A 2 15.02 -9.65 -15.56
CA HIS A 2 15.49 -9.95 -14.19
C HIS A 2 14.25 -10.01 -13.27
N GLY A 3 14.08 -11.10 -12.52
CA GLY A 3 12.90 -11.36 -11.67
C GLY A 3 12.92 -10.61 -10.35
N ILE A 4 13.12 -9.29 -10.39
CA ILE A 4 13.15 -8.44 -9.20
C ILE A 4 11.72 -7.97 -8.90
N GLU A 5 11.25 -8.24 -7.69
CA GLU A 5 9.93 -7.82 -7.22
C GLU A 5 10.05 -6.74 -6.14
N PRO A 6 9.11 -5.77 -6.11
CA PRO A 6 9.10 -4.75 -5.08
C PRO A 6 8.54 -5.30 -3.76
N VAL A 7 9.09 -4.84 -2.63
CA VAL A 7 8.46 -5.02 -1.33
C VAL A 7 7.34 -3.98 -1.19
N ILE A 8 6.11 -4.44 -1.00
CA ILE A 8 4.92 -3.57 -0.93
C ILE A 8 4.00 -3.96 0.24
N GLU A 9 3.19 -2.99 0.67
CA GLU A 9 2.03 -3.16 1.55
C GLU A 9 0.78 -2.74 0.80
N GLU A 10 -0.18 -3.65 0.67
CA GLU A 10 -1.39 -3.41 -0.12
C GLU A 10 -2.58 -3.04 0.77
N PHE A 11 -3.31 -1.99 0.37
CA PHE A 11 -4.52 -1.54 1.03
C PHE A 11 -5.64 -1.35 -0.02
N PRO A 12 -6.90 -1.72 0.28
CA PRO A 12 -8.01 -1.41 -0.62
C PRO A 12 -8.30 0.10 -0.64
N ILE A 13 -8.74 0.65 -1.78
CA ILE A 13 -9.10 2.07 -1.89
C ILE A 13 -10.23 2.41 -0.90
N SER A 14 -11.17 1.49 -0.65
CA SER A 14 -12.20 1.67 0.38
C SER A 14 -11.67 1.99 1.79
N ARG A 15 -10.39 1.72 2.06
CA ARG A 15 -9.72 2.01 3.34
C ARG A 15 -8.53 2.96 3.21
N VAL A 16 -8.57 3.89 2.24
CA VAL A 16 -7.47 4.84 1.99
C VAL A 16 -7.03 5.64 3.22
N ASN A 17 -7.94 5.96 4.13
CA ASN A 17 -7.59 6.70 5.35
C ASN A 17 -6.70 5.88 6.29
N GLU A 18 -6.89 4.55 6.36
CA GLU A 18 -6.03 3.67 7.14
C GLU A 18 -4.61 3.62 6.56
N ALA A 19 -4.51 3.55 5.23
CA ALA A 19 -3.23 3.59 4.51
C ALA A 19 -2.45 4.90 4.78
N ILE A 20 -3.14 6.04 4.76
CA ILE A 20 -2.52 7.35 5.05
C ILE A 20 -2.07 7.43 6.52
N ALA A 21 -2.91 6.98 7.46
CA ALA A 21 -2.54 6.97 8.88
C ALA A 21 -1.33 6.06 9.15
N HIS A 22 -1.28 4.90 8.47
CA HIS A 22 -0.15 3.98 8.54
C HIS A 22 1.15 4.61 8.04
N LEU A 23 1.09 5.36 6.94
CA LEU A 23 2.21 6.13 6.40
C LEU A 23 2.66 7.22 7.40
N ALA A 24 1.73 8.02 7.92
CA ALA A 24 2.03 9.10 8.84
C ALA A 24 2.64 8.61 10.16
N ALA A 25 2.26 7.40 10.62
CA ALA A 25 2.84 6.77 11.80
C ALA A 25 4.28 6.26 11.58
N GLY A 26 4.85 6.39 10.37
CA GLY A 26 6.17 5.88 10.03
C GLY A 26 6.26 4.35 10.00
N LYS A 27 5.12 3.65 9.93
CA LYS A 27 5.05 2.18 9.94
C LYS A 27 5.22 1.56 8.55
N ALA A 28 5.05 2.37 7.50
CA ALA A 28 5.15 1.93 6.13
C ALA A 28 6.56 1.41 5.80
N ARG A 29 6.65 0.15 5.39
CA ARG A 29 7.83 -0.47 4.80
C ARG A 29 7.86 -0.17 3.31
N TYR A 30 8.61 0.87 2.95
CA TYR A 30 9.00 1.25 1.59
C TYR A 30 7.88 1.73 0.66
N ARG A 31 6.79 0.98 0.47
CA ARG A 31 5.77 1.33 -0.53
C ARG A 31 4.38 0.80 -0.19
N ILE A 32 3.43 1.72 -0.06
CA ILE A 32 2.01 1.40 -0.01
C ILE A 32 1.45 1.36 -1.44
N VAL A 33 0.67 0.34 -1.76
CA VAL A 33 -0.08 0.21 -3.01
C VAL A 33 -1.57 0.20 -2.70
N LEU A 34 -2.34 1.02 -3.41
CA LEU A 34 -3.79 1.05 -3.29
C LEU A 34 -4.44 0.20 -4.39
N SER A 35 -5.28 -0.74 -3.99
CA SER A 35 -5.97 -1.68 -4.88
C SER A 35 -7.43 -1.29 -5.02
N ASN A 36 -7.92 -1.18 -6.26
CA ASN A 36 -9.32 -0.81 -6.50
C ASN A 36 -10.25 -1.99 -6.19
N ASP A 37 -11.06 -1.86 -5.14
CA ASP A 37 -12.02 -2.85 -4.67
C ASP A 37 -13.49 -2.47 -4.93
N PHE A 38 -13.73 -1.30 -5.54
CA PHE A 38 -15.06 -0.88 -5.95
C PHE A 38 -15.45 -1.56 -7.27
N LYS A 39 -16.66 -2.12 -7.31
CA LYS A 39 -17.27 -2.74 -8.50
C LYS A 39 -18.21 -1.78 -9.22
#